data_AF-A0A0H4WW51-F1
#
_entry.id   AF-A0A0H4WW51-F1
#
_cell.length_a   1.000
_cell.length_b   1.000
_cell.length_c   1.000
_cell.angle_alpha   90.00
_cell.angle_beta   90.00
_cell.angle_gamma   90.00
#
_symmetry.space_group_name_H-M   'P 1'
#
loop_
_entity.id
_entity.type
_entity.pdbx_description
1 polymer ?
#
loop_
_entity_poly.entity_id
_entity_poly.type
_entity_poly.pdbx_seq_one_letter_code
_entity_poly.pdbx_strand_id
1 'polypeptide(L)'
;MRSKLPLLSALSVGAVVLACQTYDFEPVEPLAIAQTTVEEVINARRSKPNIMMLVDTSGSMTLPVNPGPSCDVEFEGSMVPCGYDAVCNVDICPTRWTALQAVVPDFLRNSGPFVRFALTTYPETRGGSGVADLCRESTPSALLKTLPAQEDDDSLLAHANEINTLLQQIPNGGPGQPVGGTPTSGSLRFVREQAGLVDPDRANFVILLTDGLPNCNANNANQGTDIERCKCTIAGNGCRGGYLQNGCLDEDASVAEVRALADRGVKTIVIGFGSETATGDGPAVLNAMARAGGFARQCDAQNSCGADDTCNPTTGLCNRAFFQAANQAELAQALEDISKAVVNPEPCLIPLEGPQRPSDPKLLVVYVDGVRTTSSDSTWSFEEAGVLFTGETCQRILNSTPESPVKIEVRAIRQR
;
A
#
# COMPACT_ATOMS: atom_id res chain seq x y z
N MET A 1 51.59 49.73 -12.49
CA MET A 1 52.41 50.00 -13.70
C MET A 1 51.45 50.36 -14.83
N ARG A 2 51.24 51.67 -15.09
CA ARG A 2 51.75 52.44 -16.25
C ARG A 2 51.23 51.90 -17.59
N SER A 3 50.12 52.45 -18.12
CA SER A 3 50.05 53.68 -18.95
C SER A 3 50.70 53.51 -20.32
N LYS A 4 49.90 53.68 -21.40
CA LYS A 4 50.29 54.39 -22.63
C LYS A 4 49.07 55.01 -23.34
N LEU A 5 49.02 56.35 -23.32
CA LEU A 5 48.51 57.24 -24.38
C LEU A 5 49.45 57.20 -25.62
N PRO A 6 49.08 57.62 -26.86
CA PRO A 6 48.69 59.01 -27.25
C PRO A 6 47.55 59.10 -28.32
N LEU A 7 46.72 60.15 -28.41
CA LEU A 7 46.88 61.59 -28.78
C LEU A 7 47.03 61.85 -30.31
N LEU A 8 46.25 62.84 -30.80
CA LEU A 8 46.19 63.52 -32.13
C LEU A 8 45.08 62.98 -33.07
N SER A 9 44.23 63.75 -33.76
CA SER A 9 44.11 65.19 -34.03
C SER A 9 42.70 65.53 -34.54
N ALA A 10 42.15 66.63 -34.04
CA ALA A 10 41.48 67.72 -34.77
C ALA A 10 40.91 67.48 -36.19
N LEU A 11 39.60 67.69 -36.38
CA LEU A 11 39.07 68.72 -37.29
C LEU A 11 37.56 68.93 -37.09
N SER A 12 37.20 70.20 -36.92
CA SER A 12 35.85 70.77 -36.86
C SER A 12 35.24 70.96 -38.25
N VAL A 13 34.00 70.52 -38.49
CA VAL A 13 32.99 71.23 -39.31
C VAL A 13 31.60 70.80 -38.85
N GLY A 14 30.74 71.77 -38.57
CA GLY A 14 29.40 71.57 -38.03
C GLY A 14 28.39 71.01 -39.02
N ALA A 15 27.38 70.34 -38.47
CA ALA A 15 26.12 70.05 -39.14
C ALA A 15 24.99 70.03 -38.10
N VAL A 16 24.04 70.94 -38.30
CA VAL A 16 22.60 70.84 -38.04
C VAL A 16 22.18 70.18 -36.71
N VAL A 17 21.83 71.02 -35.73
CA VAL A 17 21.10 70.61 -34.52
C VAL A 17 19.67 70.23 -34.93
N LEU A 18 19.45 68.95 -35.18
CA LEU A 18 18.13 68.32 -35.03
C LEU A 18 18.08 67.77 -33.60
N ALA A 19 17.13 68.27 -32.82
CA ALA A 19 16.88 67.81 -31.46
C ALA A 19 16.37 66.36 -31.47
N CYS A 20 17.28 65.39 -31.48
CA CYS A 20 16.96 64.05 -31.03
C CYS A 20 16.82 64.13 -29.51
N GLN A 21 15.57 64.15 -29.03
CA GLN A 21 15.28 63.80 -27.64
C GLN A 21 15.82 62.37 -27.45
N THR A 22 16.97 62.25 -26.82
CA THR A 22 17.46 60.97 -26.31
C THR A 22 16.53 60.60 -25.16
N TYR A 23 15.55 59.75 -25.46
CA TYR A 23 14.81 59.02 -24.43
C TYR A 23 15.84 58.09 -23.77
N ASP A 24 16.27 58.49 -22.59
CA ASP A 24 17.01 57.63 -21.68
C ASP A 24 16.03 56.59 -21.15
N PHE A 25 15.92 55.47 -21.85
CA PHE A 25 15.27 54.30 -21.31
C PHE A 25 16.25 53.73 -20.28
N GLU A 26 16.08 54.11 -19.01
CA GLU A 26 16.61 53.30 -17.93
C GLU A 26 16.14 51.86 -18.20
N PRO A 27 17.06 50.87 -18.28
CA PRO A 27 16.67 49.48 -18.37
C PRO A 27 15.90 49.15 -17.10
N VAL A 28 14.58 49.16 -17.19
CA VAL A 28 13.74 48.58 -16.16
C VAL A 28 14.07 47.10 -16.22
N GLU A 29 14.75 46.57 -15.19
CA GLU A 29 14.87 45.13 -15.05
C GLU A 29 13.44 44.59 -15.14
N PRO A 30 13.11 43.77 -16.17
CA PRO A 30 11.78 43.22 -16.26
C PRO A 30 11.58 42.47 -14.95
N LEU A 31 10.57 42.90 -14.17
CA LEU A 31 10.08 42.13 -13.05
C LEU A 31 9.79 40.75 -13.63
N ALA A 32 10.69 39.81 -13.35
CA ALA A 32 10.56 38.46 -13.87
C ALA A 32 9.22 37.97 -13.32
N ILE A 33 8.22 37.87 -14.20
CA ILE A 33 7.00 37.13 -13.90
C ILE A 33 7.48 35.69 -13.77
N ALA A 34 7.91 35.32 -12.57
CA ALA A 34 8.23 33.96 -12.21
C ALA A 34 6.90 33.21 -12.17
N GLN A 35 6.42 32.81 -13.34
CA GLN A 35 5.27 31.95 -13.47
C GLN A 35 5.69 30.56 -13.02
N THR A 36 5.42 30.22 -11.77
CA THR A 36 5.36 28.81 -11.37
C THR A 36 4.12 28.21 -12.01
N THR A 37 4.31 27.54 -13.14
CA THR A 37 3.30 26.64 -13.71
C THR A 37 3.42 25.33 -12.96
N VAL A 38 2.38 24.97 -12.21
CA VAL A 38 2.20 23.58 -11.78
C VAL A 38 1.49 22.89 -12.93
N GLU A 39 2.20 21.99 -13.61
CA GLU A 39 1.64 21.13 -14.64
C GLU A 39 1.40 19.77 -14.01
N GLU A 40 0.13 19.42 -13.80
CA GLU A 40 -0.26 18.10 -13.34
C GLU A 40 -1.04 17.41 -14.47
N VAL A 41 -0.37 16.47 -15.12
CA VAL A 41 -0.99 15.61 -16.15
C VAL A 41 -1.57 14.40 -15.44
N ILE A 42 -2.90 14.34 -15.40
CA ILE A 42 -3.67 13.30 -14.73
C ILE A 42 -4.35 12.46 -15.80
N ASN A 43 -3.96 11.19 -15.91
CA ASN A 43 -4.70 10.22 -16.72
C ASN A 43 -5.90 9.75 -15.89
N ALA A 44 -7.12 10.11 -16.30
CA ALA A 44 -8.31 10.17 -15.45
C ALA A 44 -8.84 8.81 -14.93
N ARG A 45 -8.37 7.69 -15.48
CA ARG A 45 -8.28 6.43 -14.76
C ARG A 45 -6.87 5.90 -14.95
N ARG A 46 -6.06 5.93 -13.89
CA ARG A 46 -5.04 4.89 -13.74
C ARG A 46 -5.80 3.56 -13.82
N SER A 47 -5.28 2.65 -14.63
CA SER A 47 -5.72 1.26 -14.69
C SER A 47 -6.01 0.74 -13.28
N LYS A 48 -7.15 0.06 -13.09
CA LYS A 48 -7.55 -0.46 -11.77
C LYS A 48 -6.37 -1.22 -11.13
N PRO A 49 -6.05 -0.96 -9.86
CA PRO A 49 -4.86 -1.50 -9.23
C PRO A 49 -4.92 -3.02 -9.16
N ASN A 50 -3.75 -3.66 -9.27
CA ASN A 50 -3.62 -5.08 -8.99
C ASN A 50 -3.29 -5.27 -7.51
N ILE A 51 -4.00 -6.17 -6.84
CA ILE A 51 -3.72 -6.55 -5.46
C ILE A 51 -3.56 -8.06 -5.38
N MET A 52 -2.40 -8.52 -4.91
CA MET A 52 -2.25 -9.89 -4.41
C MET A 52 -2.54 -9.93 -2.92
N MET A 53 -3.57 -10.68 -2.53
CA MET A 53 -3.77 -11.08 -1.15
C MET A 53 -2.84 -12.26 -0.86
N LEU A 54 -1.81 -12.02 -0.04
CA LEU A 54 -0.90 -13.03 0.47
C LEU A 54 -1.32 -13.37 1.89
N VAL A 55 -2.02 -14.49 2.04
CA VAL A 55 -2.72 -14.84 3.28
C VAL A 55 -1.97 -15.92 4.05
N ASP A 56 -1.60 -15.61 5.27
CA ASP A 56 -1.06 -16.57 6.22
C ASP A 56 -2.16 -17.54 6.67
N THR A 57 -1.91 -18.81 6.46
CA THR A 57 -2.70 -19.97 6.88
C THR A 57 -1.84 -20.90 7.72
N SER A 58 -0.87 -20.38 8.47
CA SER A 58 -0.09 -21.11 9.46
C SER A 58 -0.96 -21.53 10.64
N GLY A 59 -0.48 -22.48 11.44
CA GLY A 59 -1.25 -23.00 12.58
C GLY A 59 -1.57 -21.93 13.62
N SER A 60 -0.70 -20.93 13.78
CA SER A 60 -0.92 -19.83 14.72
C SER A 60 -2.09 -18.93 14.32
N MET A 61 -2.57 -18.99 13.07
CA MET A 61 -3.80 -18.31 12.65
C MET A 61 -5.06 -18.95 13.26
N THR A 62 -4.98 -20.18 13.75
CA THR A 62 -6.07 -20.83 14.50
C THR A 62 -6.09 -20.43 15.98
N LEU A 63 -5.10 -19.68 16.46
CA LEU A 63 -5.06 -19.20 17.83
C LEU A 63 -6.09 -18.07 18.04
N PRO A 64 -6.60 -17.92 19.27
CA PRO A 64 -7.41 -16.77 19.68
C PRO A 64 -6.77 -15.44 19.29
N VAL A 65 -7.59 -14.49 18.82
CA VAL A 65 -7.11 -13.11 18.63
C VAL A 65 -6.79 -12.48 19.99
N ASN A 66 -7.67 -12.71 20.96
CA ASN A 66 -7.57 -12.21 22.33
C ASN A 66 -7.64 -13.42 23.28
N PRO A 67 -6.50 -14.03 23.64
CA PRO A 67 -6.48 -15.19 24.51
C PRO A 67 -6.93 -14.81 25.93
N GLY A 68 -7.68 -15.70 26.57
CA GLY A 68 -8.14 -15.56 27.95
C GLY A 68 -8.82 -16.83 28.46
N PRO A 69 -9.23 -16.89 29.74
CA PRO A 69 -9.78 -18.11 30.34
C PRO A 69 -11.04 -18.65 29.65
N SER A 70 -11.78 -17.81 28.93
CA SER A 70 -12.94 -18.22 28.12
C SER A 70 -12.56 -18.97 26.84
N CYS A 71 -11.28 -18.97 26.47
CA CYS A 71 -10.73 -19.71 25.35
C CYS A 71 -10.17 -21.08 25.76
N ASP A 72 -10.20 -21.43 27.04
CA ASP A 72 -9.74 -22.73 27.49
C ASP A 72 -10.80 -23.80 27.19
N VAL A 73 -10.37 -24.91 26.60
CA VAL A 73 -11.20 -26.05 26.23
C VAL A 73 -10.64 -27.34 26.84
N GLU A 74 -11.53 -28.31 27.08
CA GLU A 74 -11.10 -29.65 27.48
C GLU A 74 -10.56 -30.39 26.25
N PHE A 75 -9.29 -30.74 26.27
CA PHE A 75 -8.62 -31.50 25.23
C PHE A 75 -7.77 -32.62 25.87
N GLU A 76 -8.01 -33.85 25.45
CA GLU A 76 -7.33 -35.05 26.01
C GLU A 76 -7.36 -35.13 27.55
N GLY A 77 -8.46 -34.68 28.17
CA GLY A 77 -8.68 -34.72 29.61
C GLY A 77 -7.94 -33.62 30.40
N SER A 78 -7.40 -32.61 29.73
CA SER A 78 -6.79 -31.43 30.35
C SER A 78 -7.44 -30.14 29.80
N MET A 79 -7.54 -29.12 30.65
CA MET A 79 -7.89 -27.78 30.19
C MET A 79 -6.67 -27.14 29.52
N VAL A 80 -6.79 -26.81 28.25
CA VAL A 80 -5.73 -26.15 27.46
C VAL A 80 -6.31 -24.95 26.72
N PRO A 81 -5.51 -23.93 26.42
CA PRO A 81 -5.92 -22.88 25.49
C PRO A 81 -6.30 -23.49 24.14
N CYS A 82 -7.44 -23.08 23.57
CA CYS A 82 -7.84 -23.54 22.25
C CYS A 82 -6.91 -23.01 21.15
N GLY A 83 -6.94 -23.70 20.00
CA GLY A 83 -6.10 -23.48 18.83
C GLY A 83 -5.34 -24.75 18.45
N TYR A 84 -4.73 -24.74 17.26
CA TYR A 84 -4.10 -25.91 16.66
C TYR A 84 -5.03 -27.13 16.61
N ASP A 85 -4.79 -28.14 17.45
CA ASP A 85 -5.57 -29.37 17.52
C ASP A 85 -6.80 -29.24 18.45
N ALA A 86 -6.75 -28.32 19.42
CA ALA A 86 -7.82 -28.06 20.37
C ALA A 86 -8.78 -27.00 19.82
N VAL A 87 -9.70 -27.39 18.93
CA VAL A 87 -10.57 -26.46 18.17
C VAL A 87 -11.29 -25.44 19.08
N CYS A 88 -11.18 -24.16 18.74
CA CYS A 88 -11.86 -23.08 19.46
C CYS A 88 -13.38 -23.06 19.22
N ASN A 89 -14.15 -22.74 20.25
CA ASN A 89 -15.52 -22.26 20.07
C ASN A 89 -15.48 -20.80 19.62
N VAL A 90 -15.64 -20.58 18.32
CA VAL A 90 -15.43 -19.28 17.66
C VAL A 90 -16.47 -18.22 18.05
N ASP A 91 -17.63 -18.62 18.54
CA ASP A 91 -18.66 -17.70 19.03
C ASP A 91 -18.27 -17.06 20.38
N ILE A 92 -17.39 -17.72 21.13
CA ILE A 92 -16.90 -17.27 22.45
C ILE A 92 -15.47 -16.74 22.36
N CYS A 93 -14.65 -17.42 21.56
CA CYS A 93 -13.23 -17.13 21.40
C CYS A 93 -12.86 -17.11 19.91
N PRO A 94 -13.09 -15.99 19.22
CA PRO A 94 -12.70 -15.82 17.83
C PRO A 94 -11.19 -16.02 17.64
N THR A 95 -10.82 -16.79 16.63
CA THR A 95 -9.44 -16.99 16.18
C THR A 95 -9.05 -15.92 15.17
N ARG A 96 -7.74 -15.75 14.93
CA ARG A 96 -7.23 -14.83 13.89
C ARG A 96 -7.81 -15.16 12.52
N TRP A 97 -7.92 -16.45 12.21
CA TRP A 97 -8.55 -16.94 10.99
C TRP A 97 -10.03 -16.58 10.90
N THR A 98 -10.81 -16.79 11.97
CA THR A 98 -12.23 -16.40 11.97
C THR A 98 -12.44 -14.90 11.83
N ALA A 99 -11.58 -14.09 12.46
CA ALA A 99 -11.66 -12.64 12.35
C ALA A 99 -11.41 -12.20 10.91
N LEU A 100 -10.43 -12.80 10.23
CA LEU A 100 -10.19 -12.60 8.80
C LEU A 100 -11.41 -13.01 7.97
N GLN A 101 -11.94 -14.22 8.17
CA GLN A 101 -13.11 -14.72 7.45
C GLN A 101 -14.35 -13.85 7.66
N ALA A 102 -14.51 -13.23 8.83
CA ALA A 102 -15.65 -12.37 9.12
C ALA A 102 -15.60 -11.01 8.42
N VAL A 103 -14.41 -10.47 8.13
CA VAL A 103 -14.25 -9.10 7.58
C VAL A 103 -14.04 -9.10 6.06
N VAL A 104 -13.33 -10.10 5.54
CA VAL A 104 -13.02 -10.22 4.11
C VAL A 104 -14.26 -10.11 3.19
N PRO A 105 -15.45 -10.67 3.50
CA PRO A 105 -16.61 -10.55 2.64
C PRO A 105 -17.00 -9.09 2.36
N ASP A 106 -17.00 -8.25 3.39
CA ASP A 106 -17.37 -6.84 3.26
C ASP A 106 -16.29 -6.06 2.52
N PHE A 107 -15.02 -6.33 2.84
CA PHE A 107 -13.89 -5.73 2.13
C PHE A 107 -13.93 -6.03 0.63
N LEU A 108 -14.07 -7.31 0.23
CA LEU A 108 -14.10 -7.73 -1.16
C LEU A 108 -15.36 -7.25 -1.89
N ARG A 109 -16.52 -7.18 -1.21
CA ARG A 109 -17.74 -6.63 -1.80
C ARG A 109 -17.60 -5.14 -2.10
N ASN A 110 -17.00 -4.37 -1.20
CA ASN A 110 -16.92 -2.92 -1.33
C ASN A 110 -15.77 -2.46 -2.24
N SER A 111 -14.64 -3.17 -2.23
CA SER A 111 -13.45 -2.83 -3.04
C SER A 111 -13.38 -3.59 -4.37
N GLY A 112 -14.04 -4.75 -4.47
CA GLY A 112 -14.03 -5.64 -5.64
C GLY A 112 -14.32 -4.96 -6.97
N PRO A 113 -15.34 -4.08 -7.09
CA PRO A 113 -15.62 -3.38 -8.34
C PRO A 113 -14.48 -2.50 -8.84
N PHE A 114 -13.58 -2.07 -7.96
CA PHE A 114 -12.55 -1.07 -8.23
C PHE A 114 -11.13 -1.64 -8.32
N VAL A 115 -10.95 -2.93 -7.99
CA VAL A 115 -9.65 -3.55 -7.79
C VAL A 115 -9.57 -4.92 -8.47
N ARG A 116 -8.40 -5.23 -9.02
CA ARG A 116 -8.09 -6.55 -9.58
C ARG A 116 -7.41 -7.40 -8.51
N PHE A 117 -8.19 -8.24 -7.83
CA PHE A 117 -7.67 -9.11 -6.79
C PHE A 117 -7.10 -10.42 -7.33
N ALA A 118 -6.05 -10.91 -6.70
CA ALA A 118 -5.53 -12.27 -6.77
C ALA A 118 -5.36 -12.81 -5.35
N LEU A 119 -5.33 -14.13 -5.19
CA LEU A 119 -5.21 -14.79 -3.88
C LEU A 119 -4.18 -15.90 -3.93
N THR A 120 -3.25 -15.86 -2.97
CA THR A 120 -2.38 -16.98 -2.64
C THR A 120 -2.26 -17.13 -1.12
N THR A 121 -2.00 -18.35 -0.65
CA THR A 121 -1.86 -18.67 0.77
C THR A 121 -0.47 -19.24 1.08
N TYR A 122 -0.10 -19.25 2.35
CA TYR A 122 1.10 -19.92 2.86
C TYR A 122 0.93 -20.31 4.32
N PRO A 123 1.54 -21.40 4.80
CA PRO A 123 2.38 -22.34 4.08
C PRO A 123 1.56 -23.28 3.19
N GLU A 124 2.21 -23.86 2.17
CA GLU A 124 1.58 -24.82 1.26
C GLU A 124 1.79 -26.27 1.75
N THR A 125 1.07 -26.67 2.80
CA THR A 125 1.34 -27.95 3.49
C THR A 125 1.02 -29.20 2.67
N ARG A 126 0.09 -29.13 1.71
CA ARG A 126 -0.39 -30.27 0.89
C ARG A 126 -0.82 -31.49 1.72
N GLY A 127 -1.26 -31.28 2.96
CA GLY A 127 -1.62 -32.35 3.90
C GLY A 127 -0.42 -33.13 4.46
N GLY A 128 0.81 -32.70 4.18
CA GLY A 128 2.02 -33.25 4.77
C GLY A 128 2.24 -32.74 6.19
N SER A 129 2.87 -33.57 7.03
CA SER A 129 3.15 -33.27 8.44
C SER A 129 4.64 -33.11 8.75
N GLY A 130 5.52 -33.32 7.76
CA GLY A 130 6.96 -33.12 7.94
C GLY A 130 7.32 -31.63 8.00
N VAL A 131 8.46 -31.29 8.61
CA VAL A 131 8.93 -29.89 8.67
C VAL A 131 8.99 -29.25 7.29
N ALA A 132 9.47 -29.98 6.27
CA ALA A 132 9.52 -29.48 4.89
C ALA A 132 8.13 -29.19 4.29
N ASP A 133 7.10 -29.91 4.74
CA ASP A 133 5.72 -29.67 4.31
C ASP A 133 5.12 -28.47 5.06
N LEU A 134 5.28 -28.47 6.39
CA LEU A 134 4.78 -27.40 7.27
C LEU A 134 5.48 -26.05 7.04
N CYS A 135 6.68 -26.05 6.46
CA CYS A 135 7.47 -24.87 6.13
C CYS A 135 7.51 -24.57 4.63
N ARG A 136 6.62 -25.16 3.84
CA ARG A 136 6.64 -24.96 2.39
C ARG A 136 6.15 -23.55 2.04
N GLU A 137 7.01 -22.78 1.40
CA GLU A 137 6.67 -21.48 0.80
C GLU A 137 5.61 -21.63 -0.31
N SER A 138 4.96 -20.52 -0.69
CA SER A 138 3.97 -20.52 -1.76
C SER A 138 4.60 -20.93 -3.09
N THR A 139 3.92 -21.84 -3.80
CA THR A 139 4.27 -22.22 -5.19
C THR A 139 3.07 -21.96 -6.11
N PRO A 140 3.15 -22.24 -7.43
CA PRO A 140 1.98 -22.12 -8.31
C PRO A 140 0.75 -22.90 -7.86
N SER A 141 0.92 -23.95 -7.05
CA SER A 141 -0.19 -24.71 -6.47
C SER A 141 -0.87 -24.01 -5.29
N ALA A 142 -0.20 -23.06 -4.62
CA ALA A 142 -0.79 -22.20 -3.59
C ALA A 142 -1.49 -20.96 -4.17
N LEU A 143 -1.42 -20.73 -5.48
CA LEU A 143 -2.12 -19.63 -6.16
C LEU A 143 -3.59 -20.04 -6.38
N LEU A 144 -4.44 -19.71 -5.41
CA LEU A 144 -5.86 -20.09 -5.42
C LEU A 144 -6.66 -19.31 -6.46
N LYS A 145 -6.27 -18.06 -6.73
CA LYS A 145 -6.90 -17.23 -7.74
C LYS A 145 -5.89 -16.27 -8.39
N THR A 146 -5.81 -16.29 -9.71
CA THR A 146 -5.04 -15.32 -10.51
C THR A 146 -5.82 -14.04 -10.69
N LEU A 147 -5.15 -12.95 -11.11
CA LEU A 147 -5.82 -11.71 -11.49
C LEU A 147 -6.90 -11.94 -12.58
N PRO A 148 -7.99 -11.15 -12.60
CA PRO A 148 -9.06 -11.28 -13.57
C PRO A 148 -8.64 -10.89 -14.99
N ALA A 149 -9.26 -11.47 -15.99
CA ALA A 149 -9.05 -11.07 -17.39
C ALA A 149 -9.93 -9.88 -17.81
N GLN A 150 -11.12 -9.74 -17.21
CA GLN A 150 -12.07 -8.65 -17.48
C GLN A 150 -11.98 -7.60 -16.38
N GLU A 151 -12.30 -6.34 -16.71
CA GLU A 151 -12.11 -5.18 -15.81
C GLU A 151 -13.38 -4.36 -15.56
N ASP A 152 -14.51 -4.75 -16.13
CA ASP A 152 -15.78 -4.12 -15.78
C ASP A 152 -16.16 -4.42 -14.31
N ASP A 153 -16.89 -3.50 -13.71
CA ASP A 153 -17.19 -3.48 -12.28
C ASP A 153 -17.91 -4.78 -11.83
N ASP A 154 -18.82 -5.30 -12.64
CA ASP A 154 -19.58 -6.52 -12.37
C ASP A 154 -18.69 -7.77 -12.41
N SER A 155 -17.83 -7.89 -13.42
CA SER A 155 -16.88 -9.00 -13.54
C SER A 155 -15.85 -9.01 -12.42
N LEU A 156 -15.35 -7.84 -12.00
CA LEU A 156 -14.42 -7.74 -10.89
C LEU A 156 -15.07 -8.09 -9.56
N LEU A 157 -16.30 -7.63 -9.33
CA LEU A 157 -17.07 -8.00 -8.14
C LEU A 157 -17.34 -9.51 -8.09
N ALA A 158 -17.73 -10.11 -9.22
CA ALA A 158 -17.91 -11.55 -9.33
C ALA A 158 -16.61 -12.31 -9.00
N HIS A 159 -15.48 -11.84 -9.54
CA HIS A 159 -14.16 -12.40 -9.25
C HIS A 159 -13.77 -12.28 -7.76
N ALA A 160 -14.04 -11.13 -7.14
CA ALA A 160 -13.80 -10.91 -5.71
C ALA A 160 -14.70 -11.84 -4.84
N ASN A 161 -15.95 -12.09 -5.25
CA ASN A 161 -16.82 -13.04 -4.56
C ASN A 161 -16.34 -14.50 -4.66
N GLU A 162 -15.67 -14.88 -5.75
CA GLU A 162 -15.01 -16.18 -5.86
C GLU A 162 -13.82 -16.30 -4.90
N ILE A 163 -13.01 -15.24 -4.77
CA ILE A 163 -11.93 -15.16 -3.76
C ILE A 163 -12.50 -15.30 -2.35
N ASN A 164 -13.60 -14.61 -2.04
CA ASN A 164 -14.28 -14.77 -0.77
C ASN A 164 -14.70 -16.23 -0.55
N THR A 165 -15.34 -16.85 -1.54
CA THR A 165 -15.78 -18.25 -1.46
C THR A 165 -14.61 -19.19 -1.16
N LEU A 166 -13.45 -18.99 -1.80
CA LEU A 166 -12.24 -19.78 -1.54
C LEU A 166 -11.75 -19.63 -0.09
N LEU A 167 -11.74 -18.41 0.44
CA LEU A 167 -11.32 -18.15 1.83
C LEU A 167 -12.30 -18.72 2.85
N GLN A 168 -13.61 -18.65 2.58
CA GLN A 168 -14.64 -19.22 3.46
C GLN A 168 -14.65 -20.76 3.47
N GLN A 169 -14.10 -21.40 2.43
CA GLN A 169 -14.00 -22.86 2.35
C GLN A 169 -12.88 -23.45 3.22
N ILE A 170 -11.91 -22.64 3.65
CA ILE A 170 -10.85 -23.10 4.55
C ILE A 170 -11.45 -23.20 5.97
N PRO A 171 -11.52 -24.39 6.57
CA PRO A 171 -12.17 -24.58 7.86
C PRO A 171 -11.35 -23.96 9.01
N ASN A 172 -12.04 -23.57 10.08
CA ASN A 172 -11.43 -23.08 11.33
C ASN A 172 -10.88 -24.19 12.23
N GLY A 173 -11.11 -25.45 11.85
CA GLY A 173 -10.92 -26.64 12.68
C GLY A 173 -10.74 -27.89 11.80
N GLY A 174 -9.86 -28.81 12.19
CA GLY A 174 -9.76 -30.15 11.57
C GLY A 174 -9.09 -30.19 10.19
N PRO A 175 -9.40 -31.20 9.35
CA PRO A 175 -8.73 -31.39 8.06
C PRO A 175 -8.86 -30.17 7.14
N GLY A 176 -7.73 -29.65 6.67
CA GLY A 176 -7.68 -28.49 5.77
C GLY A 176 -7.64 -27.13 6.47
N GLN A 177 -7.63 -27.10 7.81
CA GLN A 177 -7.48 -25.86 8.56
C GLN A 177 -6.09 -25.22 8.36
N PRO A 178 -5.92 -23.93 8.74
CA PRO A 178 -4.60 -23.32 8.85
C PRO A 178 -3.65 -24.15 9.72
N VAL A 179 -2.48 -24.50 9.19
CA VAL A 179 -1.50 -25.40 9.83
C VAL A 179 -0.10 -25.14 9.28
N GLY A 180 0.92 -25.45 10.08
CA GLY A 180 2.32 -25.27 9.72
C GLY A 180 2.92 -23.97 10.27
N GLY A 181 4.12 -23.64 9.79
CA GLY A 181 4.83 -22.41 10.16
C GLY A 181 4.60 -21.30 9.14
N THR A 182 5.46 -20.28 9.14
CA THR A 182 5.18 -18.99 8.52
C THR A 182 6.30 -18.60 7.53
N PRO A 183 6.44 -19.29 6.38
CA PRO A 183 7.52 -19.06 5.38
C PRO A 183 7.33 -17.76 4.57
N THR A 184 7.19 -16.63 5.25
CA THR A 184 6.84 -15.33 4.66
C THR A 184 7.83 -14.88 3.58
N SER A 185 9.14 -14.96 3.83
CA SER A 185 10.16 -14.53 2.87
C SER A 185 10.10 -15.33 1.56
N GLY A 186 10.01 -16.64 1.64
CA GLY A 186 9.83 -17.54 0.50
C GLY A 186 8.54 -17.25 -0.28
N SER A 187 7.44 -17.05 0.43
CA SER A 187 6.15 -16.73 -0.20
C SER A 187 6.13 -15.35 -0.87
N LEU A 188 6.77 -14.34 -0.28
CA LEU A 188 6.92 -13.03 -0.91
C LEU A 188 7.78 -13.10 -2.17
N ARG A 189 8.83 -13.94 -2.18
CA ARG A 189 9.63 -14.21 -3.37
C ARG A 189 8.79 -14.78 -4.50
N PHE A 190 7.92 -15.76 -4.21
CA PHE A 190 6.99 -16.30 -5.19
C PHE A 190 6.01 -15.23 -5.72
N VAL A 191 5.47 -14.40 -4.82
CA VAL A 191 4.56 -13.30 -5.22
C VAL A 191 5.26 -12.30 -6.15
N ARG A 192 6.54 -12.00 -5.91
CA ARG A 192 7.36 -11.12 -6.76
C ARG A 192 7.53 -11.63 -8.20
N GLU A 193 7.36 -12.94 -8.42
CA GLU A 193 7.48 -13.58 -9.73
C GLU A 193 6.17 -13.57 -10.53
N GLN A 194 5.06 -13.12 -9.93
CA GLN A 194 3.78 -13.06 -10.62
C GLN A 194 3.77 -11.92 -11.64
N ALA A 195 3.76 -12.28 -12.92
CA ALA A 195 3.87 -11.32 -14.03
C ALA A 195 2.80 -10.22 -13.97
N GLY A 196 1.60 -10.54 -13.49
CA GLY A 196 0.51 -9.57 -13.38
C GLY A 196 0.69 -8.52 -12.27
N LEU A 197 1.68 -8.66 -11.38
CA LEU A 197 1.96 -7.70 -10.30
C LEU A 197 3.08 -6.71 -10.63
N VAL A 198 3.64 -6.73 -11.84
CA VAL A 198 4.69 -5.80 -12.28
C VAL A 198 4.25 -4.99 -13.50
N ASP A 199 2.95 -4.77 -13.64
CA ASP A 199 2.36 -3.95 -14.71
C ASP A 199 2.68 -2.47 -14.45
N PRO A 200 3.52 -1.80 -15.28
CA PRO A 200 3.92 -0.42 -15.06
C PRO A 200 2.77 0.58 -15.24
N ASP A 201 1.68 0.17 -15.88
CA ASP A 201 0.50 1.01 -16.12
C ASP A 201 -0.50 0.95 -14.96
N ARG A 202 -0.24 0.11 -13.94
CA ARG A 202 -1.08 -0.09 -12.75
C ARG A 202 -0.31 0.21 -11.47
N ALA A 203 -1.04 0.66 -10.46
CA ALA A 203 -0.55 0.53 -9.09
C ALA A 203 -0.65 -0.94 -8.68
N ASN A 204 0.47 -1.52 -8.25
CA ASN A 204 0.54 -2.92 -7.84
C ASN A 204 0.77 -3.00 -6.34
N PHE A 205 -0.01 -3.86 -5.67
CA PHE A 205 0.07 -4.06 -4.24
C PHE A 205 0.13 -5.53 -3.87
N VAL A 206 0.75 -5.79 -2.72
CA VAL A 206 0.60 -7.03 -1.96
C VAL A 206 -0.02 -6.67 -0.62
N ILE A 207 -1.15 -7.28 -0.27
CA ILE A 207 -1.68 -7.25 1.09
C ILE A 207 -1.17 -8.51 1.80
N LEU A 208 -0.22 -8.34 2.71
CA LEU A 208 0.30 -9.38 3.57
C LEU A 208 -0.56 -9.45 4.84
N LEU A 209 -1.27 -10.55 5.01
CA LEU A 209 -2.10 -10.84 6.19
C LEU A 209 -1.38 -11.91 7.02
N THR A 210 -0.85 -11.57 8.20
CA THR A 210 -0.02 -12.48 9.01
C THR A 210 -0.08 -12.14 10.49
N ASP A 211 0.28 -13.09 11.36
CA ASP A 211 0.43 -12.83 12.80
C ASP A 211 1.78 -12.19 13.18
N GLY A 212 2.70 -12.03 12.22
CA GLY A 212 3.92 -11.23 12.36
C GLY A 212 5.14 -11.96 12.91
N LEU A 213 5.13 -13.29 12.94
CA LEU A 213 6.26 -14.10 13.40
C LEU A 213 6.82 -15.00 12.28
N PRO A 214 7.39 -14.40 11.21
CA PRO A 214 7.93 -15.15 10.08
C PRO A 214 9.00 -16.14 10.55
N ASN A 215 8.94 -17.35 10.03
CA ASN A 215 9.86 -18.44 10.33
C ASN A 215 9.97 -19.34 9.10
N CYS A 216 10.34 -20.61 9.24
CA CYS A 216 10.41 -21.57 8.14
C CYS A 216 11.39 -21.20 7.01
N ASN A 217 12.43 -20.42 7.33
CA ASN A 217 13.53 -20.17 6.41
C ASN A 217 14.69 -21.15 6.67
N ALA A 218 14.85 -22.12 5.78
CA ALA A 218 15.95 -23.09 5.85
C ALA A 218 17.33 -22.45 5.69
N ASN A 219 17.39 -21.22 5.16
CA ASN A 219 18.61 -20.43 5.00
C ASN A 219 18.71 -19.30 6.04
N ASN A 220 17.96 -19.36 7.15
CA ASN A 220 18.06 -18.35 8.20
C ASN A 220 19.52 -18.27 8.70
N ALA A 221 20.05 -17.04 8.77
CA ALA A 221 21.40 -16.78 9.26
C ALA A 221 21.55 -17.15 10.74
N ASN A 222 20.45 -17.10 11.49
CA ASN A 222 20.37 -17.48 12.88
C ASN A 222 19.96 -18.96 13.01
N GLN A 223 20.48 -19.61 14.06
CA GLN A 223 20.22 -21.03 14.34
C GLN A 223 19.89 -21.19 15.81
N GLY A 224 19.04 -22.15 16.18
CA GLY A 224 18.64 -22.39 17.57
C GLY A 224 19.76 -22.81 18.54
N THR A 225 20.96 -23.07 18.02
CA THR A 225 22.19 -23.22 18.82
C THR A 225 22.74 -21.89 19.32
N ASP A 226 22.42 -20.78 18.66
CA ASP A 226 22.75 -19.40 19.05
C ASP A 226 21.50 -18.74 19.66
N ILE A 227 21.31 -18.95 20.97
CA ILE A 227 20.11 -18.53 21.70
C ILE A 227 19.96 -17.01 21.75
N GLU A 228 21.06 -16.25 21.65
CA GLU A 228 21.01 -14.79 21.68
C GLU A 228 20.52 -14.19 20.35
N ARG A 229 20.84 -14.86 19.23
CA ARG A 229 20.45 -14.38 17.88
C ARG A 229 19.20 -15.05 17.35
N CYS A 230 18.96 -16.31 17.68
CA CYS A 230 17.75 -17.03 17.30
C CYS A 230 16.62 -16.72 18.29
N LYS A 231 15.79 -15.75 17.94
CA LYS A 231 14.48 -15.55 18.56
C LYS A 231 13.56 -16.68 18.12
N CYS A 232 13.49 -17.74 18.93
CA CYS A 232 12.74 -18.93 18.57
C CYS A 232 11.23 -18.67 18.59
N THR A 233 10.54 -18.90 17.47
CA THR A 233 9.09 -18.68 17.32
C THR A 233 8.27 -19.94 17.59
N ILE A 234 8.93 -21.09 17.78
CA ILE A 234 8.26 -22.37 18.04
C ILE A 234 8.26 -22.66 19.54
N ALA A 235 7.07 -22.59 20.14
CA ALA A 235 6.88 -22.87 21.56
C ALA A 235 7.37 -24.28 21.94
N GLY A 236 8.09 -24.38 23.06
CA GLY A 236 8.49 -25.65 23.69
C GLY A 236 9.60 -26.46 22.99
N ASN A 237 9.94 -26.18 21.73
CA ASN A 237 10.96 -26.93 20.99
C ASN A 237 12.37 -26.31 21.15
N GLY A 238 12.46 -24.99 21.37
CA GLY A 238 13.73 -24.28 21.44
C GLY A 238 14.52 -24.31 20.13
N CYS A 239 13.82 -24.45 19.00
CA CYS A 239 14.38 -24.41 17.66
C CYS A 239 15.50 -25.44 17.46
N ARG A 240 15.20 -26.70 17.78
CA ARG A 240 16.12 -27.83 17.71
C ARG A 240 15.74 -28.80 16.59
N GLY A 241 16.65 -29.70 16.25
CA GLY A 241 16.41 -30.74 15.25
C GLY A 241 16.07 -30.16 13.87
N GLY A 242 14.97 -30.61 13.26
CA GLY A 242 14.51 -30.10 11.96
C GLY A 242 14.15 -28.60 11.95
N TYR A 243 14.02 -27.98 13.12
CA TYR A 243 13.73 -26.56 13.28
C TYR A 243 14.95 -25.70 13.61
N LEU A 244 16.17 -26.23 13.44
CA LEU A 244 17.39 -25.52 13.81
C LEU A 244 17.48 -24.12 13.19
N GLN A 245 17.15 -23.97 11.91
CA GLN A 245 17.03 -22.67 11.23
C GLN A 245 15.57 -22.27 11.04
N ASN A 246 14.71 -23.24 10.71
CA ASN A 246 13.30 -23.01 10.41
C ASN A 246 12.49 -22.46 11.59
N GLY A 247 12.93 -22.65 12.84
CA GLY A 247 12.20 -22.12 13.99
C GLY A 247 12.62 -20.71 14.40
N CYS A 248 13.73 -20.19 13.88
CA CYS A 248 14.18 -18.85 14.23
C CYS A 248 13.37 -17.79 13.48
N LEU A 249 13.10 -16.67 14.15
CA LEU A 249 12.47 -15.50 13.54
C LEU A 249 13.24 -15.07 12.27
N ASP A 250 12.50 -14.93 11.18
CA ASP A 250 13.03 -14.64 9.84
C ASP A 250 12.75 -13.19 9.40
N GLU A 251 13.11 -12.23 10.27
CA GLU A 251 12.89 -10.80 10.03
C GLU A 251 13.66 -10.30 8.79
N ASP A 252 14.98 -10.51 8.77
CA ASP A 252 15.86 -9.93 7.75
C ASP A 252 15.49 -10.36 6.33
N ALA A 253 15.23 -11.65 6.11
CA ALA A 253 14.87 -12.15 4.79
C ALA A 253 13.46 -11.68 4.38
N SER A 254 12.50 -11.63 5.32
CA SER A 254 11.16 -11.12 5.03
C SER A 254 11.19 -9.65 4.63
N VAL A 255 11.92 -8.82 5.37
CA VAL A 255 12.12 -7.39 5.06
C VAL A 255 12.85 -7.22 3.73
N ALA A 256 13.85 -8.04 3.44
CA ALA A 256 14.57 -8.00 2.17
C ALA A 256 13.66 -8.31 0.97
N GLU A 257 12.77 -9.29 1.08
CA GLU A 257 11.85 -9.64 -0.01
C GLU A 257 10.74 -8.58 -0.19
N VAL A 258 10.27 -7.98 0.90
CA VAL A 258 9.38 -6.80 0.82
C VAL A 258 10.07 -5.62 0.11
N ARG A 259 11.34 -5.34 0.44
CA ARG A 259 12.12 -4.31 -0.28
C ARG A 259 12.28 -4.66 -1.75
N ALA A 260 12.52 -5.93 -2.08
CA ALA A 260 12.65 -6.37 -3.46
C ALA A 260 11.34 -6.27 -4.27
N LEU A 261 10.17 -6.34 -3.61
CA LEU A 261 8.88 -5.99 -4.22
C LEU A 261 8.78 -4.48 -4.48
N ALA A 262 9.15 -3.65 -3.50
CA ALA A 262 9.14 -2.20 -3.62
C ALA A 262 10.07 -1.71 -4.76
N ASP A 263 11.25 -2.31 -4.90
CA ASP A 263 12.20 -2.03 -5.99
C ASP A 263 11.63 -2.33 -7.39
N ARG A 264 10.56 -3.13 -7.48
CA ARG A 264 9.81 -3.42 -8.71
C ARG A 264 8.53 -2.59 -8.86
N GLY A 265 8.33 -1.58 -8.02
CA GLY A 265 7.13 -0.75 -8.01
C GLY A 265 5.90 -1.42 -7.39
N VAL A 266 6.08 -2.52 -6.65
CA VAL A 266 5.00 -3.21 -5.93
C VAL A 266 5.02 -2.78 -4.47
N LYS A 267 3.94 -2.17 -4.00
CA LYS A 267 3.82 -1.71 -2.61
C LYS A 267 3.29 -2.84 -1.72
N THR A 268 3.86 -3.01 -0.53
CA THR A 268 3.40 -4.02 0.43
C THR A 268 2.65 -3.36 1.58
N ILE A 269 1.39 -3.74 1.74
CA ILE A 269 0.50 -3.40 2.84
C ILE A 269 0.58 -4.53 3.85
N VAL A 270 1.00 -4.23 5.08
CA VAL A 270 1.20 -5.25 6.13
C VAL A 270 0.08 -5.15 7.15
N ILE A 271 -0.66 -6.24 7.34
CA ILE A 271 -1.71 -6.38 8.35
C ILE A 271 -1.31 -7.47 9.34
N GLY A 272 -1.19 -7.07 10.61
CA GLY A 272 -0.79 -7.93 11.73
C GLY A 272 -1.98 -8.40 12.56
N PHE A 273 -2.10 -9.70 12.83
CA PHE A 273 -3.17 -10.29 13.65
C PHE A 273 -2.71 -10.69 15.06
N GLY A 274 -3.57 -10.45 16.05
CA GLY A 274 -3.42 -10.98 17.40
C GLY A 274 -2.59 -10.11 18.36
N SER A 275 -2.62 -10.47 19.64
CA SER A 275 -1.97 -9.73 20.73
C SER A 275 -0.44 -9.60 20.62
N GLU A 276 0.20 -10.52 19.92
CA GLU A 276 1.62 -10.57 19.61
C GLU A 276 2.05 -9.46 18.65
N THR A 277 1.08 -8.74 18.06
CA THR A 277 1.33 -7.53 17.28
C THR A 277 1.33 -6.26 18.11
N ALA A 278 0.97 -6.35 19.40
CA ALA A 278 1.09 -5.26 20.37
C ALA A 278 2.37 -5.35 21.21
N THR A 279 2.92 -6.55 21.42
CA THR A 279 4.07 -6.80 22.30
C THR A 279 5.00 -7.88 21.76
N GLY A 280 6.24 -7.93 22.25
CA GLY A 280 7.24 -8.90 21.79
C GLY A 280 7.93 -8.47 20.50
N ASP A 281 8.33 -9.45 19.69
CA ASP A 281 9.10 -9.21 18.45
C ASP A 281 8.22 -8.88 17.24
N GLY A 282 6.96 -9.36 17.23
CA GLY A 282 6.00 -9.15 16.12
C GLY A 282 5.85 -7.69 15.68
N PRO A 283 5.65 -6.70 16.58
CA PRO A 283 5.49 -5.31 16.18
C PRO A 283 6.74 -4.75 15.48
N ALA A 284 7.94 -5.14 15.91
CA ALA A 284 9.19 -4.68 15.31
C ALA A 284 9.32 -5.20 13.87
N VAL A 285 9.08 -6.50 13.67
CA VAL A 285 9.15 -7.18 12.36
C VAL A 285 8.12 -6.60 11.39
N LEU A 286 6.86 -6.47 11.83
CA LEU A 286 5.77 -5.93 11.01
C LEU A 286 6.03 -4.46 10.63
N ASN A 287 6.55 -3.66 11.55
CA ASN A 287 6.96 -2.28 11.26
C ASN A 287 8.10 -2.22 10.24
N ALA A 288 9.11 -3.08 10.37
CA ALA A 288 10.23 -3.13 9.44
C ALA A 288 9.76 -3.49 8.03
N MET A 289 8.86 -4.48 7.89
CA MET A 289 8.25 -4.84 6.62
C MET A 289 7.41 -3.70 6.04
N ALA A 290 6.50 -3.09 6.82
CA ALA A 290 5.65 -2.00 6.33
C ALA A 290 6.45 -0.79 5.85
N ARG A 291 7.53 -0.43 6.57
CA ARG A 291 8.45 0.65 6.18
C ARG A 291 9.23 0.32 4.92
N ALA A 292 9.70 -0.92 4.78
CA ALA A 292 10.40 -1.37 3.58
C ALA A 292 9.46 -1.50 2.35
N GLY A 293 8.17 -1.76 2.58
CA GLY A 293 7.18 -2.04 1.53
C GLY A 293 6.59 -0.83 0.83
N GLY A 294 6.95 0.40 1.25
CA GLY A 294 6.47 1.61 0.58
C GLY A 294 4.97 1.93 0.79
N PHE A 295 4.31 1.27 1.75
CA PHE A 295 2.95 1.54 2.19
C PHE A 295 2.84 1.56 3.72
N ALA A 296 3.69 2.36 4.37
CA ALA A 296 3.57 2.59 5.80
C ALA A 296 2.38 3.51 6.09
N ARG A 297 1.71 3.30 7.24
CA ARG A 297 0.66 4.20 7.73
C ARG A 297 1.17 5.63 7.87
N GLN A 298 0.43 6.54 7.25
CA GLN A 298 0.72 7.97 7.24
C GLN A 298 -0.18 8.70 8.24
N CYS A 299 0.23 9.91 8.61
CA CYS A 299 -0.53 10.79 9.48
C CYS A 299 -0.27 12.25 9.15
N ASP A 300 -1.28 13.07 9.40
CA ASP A 300 -1.26 14.52 9.19
C ASP A 300 -2.16 15.21 10.24
N ALA A 301 -2.51 16.49 10.01
CA ALA A 301 -3.34 17.25 10.95
C ALA A 301 -4.81 16.77 10.99
N GLN A 302 -5.26 16.04 9.98
CA GLN A 302 -6.60 15.53 9.79
C GLN A 302 -6.69 14.02 10.07
N ASN A 303 -5.58 13.29 9.88
CA ASN A 303 -5.47 11.85 9.98
C ASN A 303 -4.57 11.47 11.18
N SER A 304 -5.20 11.07 12.29
CA SER A 304 -4.48 10.58 13.47
C SER A 304 -4.03 9.13 13.31
N CYS A 305 -2.94 8.75 13.98
CA CYS A 305 -2.46 7.37 14.02
C CYS A 305 -3.33 6.39 14.84
N GLY A 306 -4.46 6.86 15.38
CA GLY A 306 -5.34 6.07 16.25
C GLY A 306 -4.84 6.01 17.69
N ALA A 307 -5.55 5.24 18.51
CA ALA A 307 -5.23 5.06 19.93
C ALA A 307 -3.85 4.39 20.10
N ASP A 308 -3.14 4.84 21.14
CA ASP A 308 -1.84 4.33 21.58
C ASP A 308 -0.71 4.36 20.52
N ASP A 309 -0.85 5.22 19.51
CA ASP A 309 0.14 5.44 18.47
C ASP A 309 0.37 6.94 18.29
N THR A 310 1.57 7.31 17.84
CA THR A 310 1.96 8.71 17.70
C THR A 310 2.42 9.02 16.30
N CYS A 311 2.01 10.17 15.78
CA CYS A 311 2.47 10.68 14.50
C CYS A 311 3.88 11.26 14.64
N ASN A 312 4.81 10.86 13.76
CA ASN A 312 6.09 11.54 13.62
C ASN A 312 5.90 12.76 12.71
N PRO A 313 5.98 14.00 13.25
CA PRO A 313 5.69 15.21 12.48
C PRO A 313 6.76 15.53 11.42
N THR A 314 7.95 14.91 11.51
CA THR A 314 9.02 15.12 10.53
C THR A 314 8.81 14.26 9.28
N THR A 315 8.34 13.02 9.47
CA THR A 315 8.18 12.07 8.37
C THR A 315 6.73 11.96 7.87
N GLY A 316 5.75 12.46 8.63
CA GLY A 316 4.33 12.25 8.35
C GLY A 316 3.92 10.78 8.44
N LEU A 317 4.63 10.00 9.26
CA LEU A 317 4.40 8.55 9.40
C LEU A 317 3.99 8.23 10.82
N CYS A 318 3.10 7.25 10.96
CA CYS A 318 2.81 6.67 12.25
C CYS A 318 4.01 5.88 12.80
N ASN A 319 4.16 5.86 14.12
CA ASN A 319 5.17 5.02 14.76
C ASN A 319 4.87 3.55 14.49
N ARG A 320 3.60 3.15 14.58
CA ARG A 320 3.11 1.87 14.04
C ARG A 320 2.80 2.02 12.54
N ALA A 321 3.76 1.59 11.73
CA ALA A 321 3.73 1.65 10.27
C ALA A 321 2.84 0.58 9.62
N PHE A 322 2.60 -0.56 10.29
CA PHE A 322 1.70 -1.61 9.82
C PHE A 322 0.27 -1.41 10.35
N PHE A 323 -0.72 -2.08 9.75
CA PHE A 323 -2.10 -2.08 10.21
C PHE A 323 -2.31 -3.18 11.24
N GLN A 324 -2.65 -2.81 12.47
CA GLN A 324 -2.93 -3.76 13.53
C GLN A 324 -4.39 -4.20 13.50
N ALA A 325 -4.61 -5.50 13.66
CA ALA A 325 -5.91 -6.14 13.77
C ALA A 325 -5.97 -6.93 15.08
N ALA A 326 -6.02 -6.24 16.23
CA ALA A 326 -6.15 -6.91 17.54
C ALA A 326 -7.57 -7.42 17.80
N ASN A 327 -8.52 -7.13 16.92
CA ASN A 327 -9.87 -7.65 16.93
C ASN A 327 -10.51 -7.46 15.55
N GLN A 328 -11.72 -8.00 15.38
CA GLN A 328 -12.47 -7.92 14.12
C GLN A 328 -12.79 -6.47 13.70
N ALA A 329 -13.09 -5.58 14.65
CA ALA A 329 -13.44 -4.19 14.34
C ALA A 329 -12.22 -3.40 13.82
N GLU A 330 -11.06 -3.59 14.45
CA GLU A 330 -9.80 -3.01 13.97
C GLU A 330 -9.41 -3.55 12.60
N LEU A 331 -9.62 -4.85 12.34
CA LEU A 331 -9.38 -5.42 11.02
C LEU A 331 -10.29 -4.80 9.94
N ALA A 332 -11.57 -4.62 10.27
CA ALA A 332 -12.53 -3.97 9.37
C ALA A 332 -12.09 -2.53 9.07
N GLN A 333 -11.69 -1.77 10.09
CA GLN A 333 -11.18 -0.43 9.91
C GLN A 333 -9.89 -0.42 9.06
N ALA A 334 -8.95 -1.32 9.34
CA ALA A 334 -7.71 -1.43 8.56
C ALA A 334 -7.99 -1.68 7.07
N LEU A 335 -8.88 -2.62 6.76
CA LEU A 335 -9.25 -2.94 5.39
C LEU A 335 -10.05 -1.80 4.72
N GLU A 336 -10.86 -1.06 5.47
CA GLU A 336 -11.53 0.15 4.98
C GLU A 336 -10.52 1.26 4.66
N ASP A 337 -9.56 1.52 5.55
CA ASP A 337 -8.50 2.52 5.34
C ASP A 337 -7.65 2.17 4.12
N ILE A 338 -7.31 0.89 3.96
CA ILE A 338 -6.63 0.37 2.77
C ILE A 338 -7.48 0.58 1.52
N SER A 339 -8.77 0.26 1.58
CA SER A 339 -9.68 0.48 0.45
C SER A 339 -9.71 1.96 0.06
N LYS A 340 -9.79 2.89 1.01
CA LYS A 340 -9.77 4.34 0.74
C LYS A 340 -8.44 4.84 0.18
N ALA A 341 -7.33 4.22 0.59
CA ALA A 341 -6.01 4.61 0.15
C ALA A 341 -5.62 4.01 -1.22
N VAL A 342 -6.25 2.90 -1.63
CA VAL A 342 -5.96 2.21 -2.90
C VAL A 342 -7.01 2.49 -3.98
N VAL A 343 -8.28 2.64 -3.59
CA VAL A 343 -9.36 3.08 -4.48
C VAL A 343 -9.32 4.60 -4.53
N ASN A 344 -9.44 5.20 -5.72
CA ASN A 344 -9.74 6.62 -5.82
C ASN A 344 -11.27 6.79 -5.66
N PRO A 345 -11.78 7.23 -4.48
CA PRO A 345 -13.22 7.30 -4.22
C PRO A 345 -13.88 8.42 -5.04
N GLU A 346 -13.13 9.44 -5.44
CA GLU A 346 -13.61 10.56 -6.24
C GLU A 346 -12.77 10.70 -7.52
N PRO A 347 -12.93 9.80 -8.50
CA PRO A 347 -12.15 9.83 -9.74
C PRO A 347 -12.36 11.13 -10.55
N CYS A 348 -13.46 11.84 -10.28
CA CYS A 348 -13.76 13.14 -10.86
C CYS A 348 -13.18 14.32 -10.08
N LEU A 349 -12.60 14.13 -8.90
CA LEU A 349 -11.94 15.19 -8.14
C LEU A 349 -10.43 15.12 -8.35
N ILE A 350 -9.85 16.24 -8.76
CA ILE A 350 -8.41 16.45 -8.76
C ILE A 350 -8.04 17.32 -7.57
N PRO A 351 -7.43 16.75 -6.52
CA PRO A 351 -7.08 17.51 -5.33
C PRO A 351 -6.00 18.54 -5.65
N LEU A 352 -6.13 19.75 -5.09
CA LEU A 352 -5.11 20.80 -5.17
C LEU A 352 -4.72 21.25 -3.75
N GLU A 353 -3.54 20.84 -3.30
CA GLU A 353 -3.12 21.05 -1.92
C GLU A 353 -2.14 22.21 -1.74
N GLY A 354 -2.25 22.86 -0.58
CA GLY A 354 -1.33 23.89 -0.09
C GLY A 354 -0.94 24.92 -1.17
N PRO A 355 0.37 25.03 -1.52
CA PRO A 355 0.86 26.04 -2.44
C PRO A 355 0.43 25.83 -3.92
N GLN A 356 -0.20 24.71 -4.26
CA GLN A 356 -0.74 24.46 -5.60
C GLN A 356 -2.08 25.16 -5.82
N ARG A 357 -2.76 25.54 -4.74
CA ARG A 357 -4.10 26.12 -4.81
C ARG A 357 -4.05 27.62 -5.19
N PRO A 358 -4.65 28.03 -6.32
CA PRO A 358 -4.66 29.44 -6.70
C PRO A 358 -5.63 30.26 -5.85
N SER A 359 -5.33 31.54 -5.67
CA SER A 359 -6.16 32.49 -4.93
C SER A 359 -7.43 32.91 -5.69
N ASP A 360 -7.43 32.75 -7.02
CA ASP A 360 -8.58 33.04 -7.88
C ASP A 360 -8.78 31.86 -8.86
N PRO A 361 -10.00 31.27 -8.95
CA PRO A 361 -10.31 30.21 -9.90
C PRO A 361 -9.98 30.56 -11.37
N LYS A 362 -9.97 31.85 -11.75
CA LYS A 362 -9.61 32.31 -13.09
C LYS A 362 -8.16 32.02 -13.48
N LEU A 363 -7.33 31.71 -12.49
CA LEU A 363 -5.93 31.32 -12.69
C LEU A 363 -5.77 29.82 -12.98
N LEU A 364 -6.87 29.06 -12.99
CA LEU A 364 -6.89 27.67 -13.43
C LEU A 364 -7.16 27.59 -14.92
N VAL A 365 -6.37 26.75 -15.59
CA VAL A 365 -6.62 26.32 -16.96
C VAL A 365 -6.67 24.80 -16.96
N VAL A 366 -7.83 24.27 -17.33
CA VAL A 366 -8.06 22.82 -17.41
C VAL A 366 -8.14 22.40 -18.86
N TYR A 367 -7.46 21.31 -19.20
CA TYR A 367 -7.55 20.66 -20.50
C TYR A 367 -8.10 19.25 -20.33
N VAL A 368 -8.98 18.84 -21.25
CA VAL A 368 -9.48 17.47 -21.39
C VAL A 368 -9.15 17.02 -22.80
N ASP A 369 -8.34 15.98 -22.93
CA ASP A 369 -7.78 15.46 -24.18
C ASP A 369 -7.06 16.53 -25.02
N GLY A 370 -6.33 17.41 -24.32
CA GLY A 370 -5.60 18.53 -24.93
C GLY A 370 -6.49 19.71 -25.35
N VAL A 371 -7.81 19.62 -25.14
CA VAL A 371 -8.75 20.72 -25.42
C VAL A 371 -9.01 21.49 -24.13
N ARG A 372 -8.77 22.81 -24.17
CA ARG A 372 -9.08 23.70 -23.04
C ARG A 372 -10.59 23.69 -22.77
N THR A 373 -10.98 23.39 -21.54
CA THR A 373 -12.38 23.43 -21.10
C THR A 373 -12.64 24.64 -20.20
N THR A 374 -13.80 25.26 -20.36
CA THR A 374 -14.28 26.32 -19.46
C THR A 374 -15.04 25.70 -18.30
N SER A 375 -14.93 26.28 -17.11
CA SER A 375 -15.73 25.87 -15.95
C SER A 375 -17.23 26.09 -16.23
N SER A 376 -18.03 25.06 -16.00
CA SER A 376 -19.50 25.04 -16.06
C SER A 376 -20.03 23.83 -15.31
N ASP A 377 -21.36 23.79 -15.10
CA ASP A 377 -22.05 22.68 -14.43
C ASP A 377 -21.86 21.31 -15.13
N SER A 378 -21.41 21.30 -16.39
CA SER A 378 -21.23 20.09 -17.22
C SER A 378 -19.77 19.72 -17.48
N THR A 379 -18.81 20.50 -16.96
CA THR A 379 -17.37 20.29 -17.19
C THR A 379 -16.62 20.11 -15.87
N TRP A 380 -16.40 21.21 -15.16
CA TRP A 380 -15.70 21.24 -13.89
C TRP A 380 -16.01 22.51 -13.09
N SER A 381 -15.94 22.40 -11.77
CA SER A 381 -15.94 23.49 -10.79
C SER A 381 -14.62 23.50 -10.01
N PHE A 382 -14.26 24.66 -9.48
CA PHE A 382 -13.17 24.76 -8.50
C PHE A 382 -13.77 24.83 -7.10
N GLU A 383 -13.50 23.81 -6.29
CA GLU A 383 -14.05 23.64 -4.96
C GLU A 383 -12.97 23.74 -3.88
N GLU A 384 -13.36 23.50 -2.62
CA GLU A 384 -12.41 23.53 -1.52
C GLU A 384 -11.35 22.43 -1.64
N ALA A 385 -11.73 21.25 -2.10
CA ALA A 385 -10.80 20.13 -2.22
C ALA A 385 -9.93 20.20 -3.50
N GLY A 386 -10.36 20.91 -4.55
CA GLY A 386 -9.62 20.99 -5.82
C GLY A 386 -10.51 21.25 -7.04
N VAL A 387 -10.16 20.66 -8.18
CA VAL A 387 -10.95 20.75 -9.42
C VAL A 387 -11.90 19.54 -9.49
N LEU A 388 -13.19 19.77 -9.32
CA LEU A 388 -14.21 18.74 -9.42
C LEU A 388 -14.81 18.72 -10.82
N PHE A 389 -14.63 17.63 -11.54
CA PHE A 389 -15.30 17.39 -12.82
C PHE A 389 -16.75 16.97 -12.59
N THR A 390 -17.66 17.49 -13.41
CA THR A 390 -19.10 17.24 -13.31
C THR A 390 -19.71 16.85 -14.66
N GLY A 391 -20.97 16.41 -14.63
CA GLY A 391 -21.76 16.11 -15.83
C GLY A 391 -21.10 15.12 -16.79
N GLU A 392 -21.14 15.43 -18.09
CA GLU A 392 -20.61 14.57 -19.14
C GLU A 392 -19.11 14.36 -19.01
N THR A 393 -18.35 15.36 -18.53
CA THR A 393 -16.90 15.21 -18.36
C THR A 393 -16.58 14.21 -17.26
N CYS A 394 -17.28 14.29 -16.12
CA CYS A 394 -17.15 13.26 -15.07
C CYS A 394 -17.59 11.89 -15.58
N GLN A 395 -18.68 11.80 -16.36
CA GLN A 395 -19.10 10.51 -16.92
C GLN A 395 -18.04 9.93 -17.88
N ARG A 396 -17.37 10.77 -18.69
CA ARG A 396 -16.26 10.36 -19.55
C ARG A 396 -15.06 9.88 -18.74
N ILE A 397 -14.76 10.54 -17.62
CA ILE A 397 -13.72 10.13 -16.68
C ILE A 397 -14.06 8.76 -16.07
N LEU A 398 -15.28 8.60 -15.57
CA LEU A 398 -15.78 7.33 -15.01
C LEU A 398 -15.78 6.19 -16.03
N ASN A 399 -16.09 6.48 -17.29
CA ASN A 399 -16.12 5.51 -18.37
C ASN A 399 -14.75 5.28 -19.05
N SER A 400 -13.70 6.01 -18.64
CA SER A 400 -12.38 5.87 -19.27
C SER A 400 -11.76 4.50 -18.96
N THR A 401 -10.96 3.99 -19.89
CA THR A 401 -10.22 2.72 -19.74
C THR A 401 -8.74 2.93 -20.11
N PRO A 402 -7.85 1.99 -19.78
CA PRO A 402 -6.45 2.07 -20.22
C PRO A 402 -6.30 2.13 -21.75
N GLU A 403 -7.18 1.46 -22.48
CA GLU A 403 -7.21 1.44 -23.95
C GLU A 403 -7.86 2.70 -24.56
N SER A 404 -8.68 3.40 -23.78
CA SER A 404 -9.34 4.66 -24.15
C SER A 404 -9.27 5.67 -23.00
N PRO A 405 -8.06 6.19 -22.68
CA PRO A 405 -7.87 7.06 -21.53
C PRO A 405 -8.41 8.46 -21.81
N VAL A 406 -8.89 9.13 -20.76
CA VAL A 406 -9.15 10.57 -20.78
C VAL A 406 -7.95 11.28 -20.17
N LYS A 407 -7.34 12.20 -20.92
CA LYS A 407 -6.19 12.98 -20.46
C LYS A 407 -6.67 14.28 -19.84
N ILE A 408 -6.40 14.49 -18.57
CA ILE A 408 -6.70 15.72 -17.86
C ILE A 408 -5.39 16.45 -17.60
N GLU A 409 -5.39 17.75 -17.83
CA GLU A 409 -4.28 18.61 -17.44
C GLU A 409 -4.82 19.81 -16.68
N VAL A 410 -4.36 20.00 -15.45
CA VAL A 410 -4.71 21.17 -14.64
C VAL A 410 -3.47 22.04 -14.51
N ARG A 411 -3.56 23.28 -15.01
CA ARG A 411 -2.51 24.30 -14.86
C ARG A 411 -3.01 25.39 -13.93
N ALA A 412 -2.29 25.61 -12.83
CA ALA A 412 -2.52 26.74 -11.94
C ALA A 412 -1.45 27.82 -12.14
N ILE A 413 -1.88 29.06 -12.35
CA ILE A 413 -1.00 30.24 -12.44
C ILE A 413 -0.96 30.92 -11.07
N ARG A 414 0.23 31.26 -10.57
CA ARG A 414 0.40 32.08 -9.36
C ARG A 414 0.89 33.47 -9.71
N GLN A 415 0.25 34.50 -9.15
CA GLN A 415 0.91 35.78 -8.94
C GLN A 415 1.72 35.68 -7.64
N ARG A 416 2.99 36.09 -7.68
CA ARG A 416 3.82 36.22 -6.48
C ARG A 416 3.47 37.48 -5.71
#